data_AF-A0A817GEH2-F1
#
_entry.id   AF-A0A817GEH2-F1
#
_cell.length_a   1.000
_cell.length_b   1.000
_cell.length_c   1.000
_cell.angle_alpha   90.00
_cell.angle_beta   90.00
_cell.angle_gamma   90.00
#
_symmetry.space_group_name_H-M   'P 1'
#
loop_
_entity.id
_entity.type
_entity.pdbx_description
1 polymer ?
#
loop_
_entity_poly.entity_id
_entity_poly.type
_entity_poly.pdbx_seq_one_letter_code
_entity_poly.pdbx_strand_id
1 'polypeptide(L)'
;MSTMSNVNVITNYSAEDIERIIDNFYSPTCQLSIEQRQQLNNILETLQYSTLAWNFSWKLLDINKSGSVQFFGAVALYDNQIQQLFQQLIQRLIFYISIHSKQIIIKLTVALDHLILHMIPDKWNNGITSIINLFTKSQNEFLIQHPEKGHLIILNILTILPEEVGCFFLF
;
A
#
# COMPACT_ATOMS: atom_id res chain seq x y z
N MET A 1 20.14 -0.53 16.89
CA MET A 1 20.65 -1.52 15.92
C MET A 1 19.72 -2.74 15.89
N SER A 2 18.48 -2.58 15.41
CA SER A 2 17.46 -3.65 15.47
C SER A 2 16.51 -3.67 14.27
N THR A 3 16.83 -2.93 13.19
CA THR A 3 16.01 -2.85 11.98
C THR A 3 16.52 -3.73 10.82
N MET A 4 17.75 -4.25 10.91
CA MET A 4 18.36 -5.05 9.83
C MET A 4 18.11 -6.56 9.92
N SER A 5 17.62 -7.08 11.06
CA SER A 5 17.28 -8.50 11.20
C SER A 5 15.94 -8.86 10.55
N ASN A 6 14.94 -7.97 10.57
CA ASN A 6 13.62 -8.25 9.98
C ASN A 6 13.61 -8.23 8.44
N VAL A 7 14.49 -7.46 7.80
CA VAL A 7 14.55 -7.38 6.33
C VAL A 7 15.11 -8.67 5.70
N ASN A 8 16.01 -9.37 6.41
CA ASN A 8 16.65 -10.59 5.90
C ASN A 8 15.79 -11.86 6.02
N VAL A 9 14.68 -11.84 6.78
CA VAL A 9 13.77 -12.99 6.90
C VAL A 9 12.76 -13.02 5.75
N ILE A 10 12.41 -11.85 5.20
CA ILE A 10 11.31 -11.70 4.24
C ILE A 10 11.70 -12.12 2.81
N THR A 11 12.98 -12.05 2.45
CA THR A 11 13.47 -12.35 1.09
C THR A 11 13.50 -13.85 0.74
N ASN A 12 13.22 -14.75 1.70
CA ASN A 12 13.38 -16.20 1.52
C ASN A 12 12.08 -17.01 1.50
N TYR A 13 10.90 -16.39 1.56
CA TYR A 13 9.64 -17.15 1.52
C TYR A 13 9.30 -17.55 0.08
N SER A 14 9.29 -18.87 -0.18
CA SER A 14 8.75 -19.43 -1.42
C SER A 14 7.22 -19.41 -1.40
N ALA A 15 6.57 -19.60 -2.56
CA ALA A 15 5.10 -19.66 -2.60
C ALA A 15 4.55 -20.83 -1.77
N GLU A 16 5.30 -21.92 -1.70
CA GLU A 16 5.01 -23.12 -0.93
C GLU A 16 5.12 -22.87 0.59
N ASP A 17 6.07 -22.02 1.02
CA ASP A 17 6.17 -21.63 2.43
C ASP A 17 5.01 -20.73 2.85
N ILE A 18 4.59 -19.83 1.96
CA ILE A 18 3.45 -18.93 2.18
C ILE A 18 2.15 -19.75 2.30
N GLU A 19 1.96 -20.72 1.42
CA GLU A 19 0.82 -21.65 1.47
C GLU A 19 0.75 -22.39 2.83
N ARG A 20 1.88 -22.92 3.30
CA ARG A 20 1.94 -23.57 4.63
C ARG A 20 1.57 -22.62 5.77
N ILE A 21 2.01 -21.36 5.71
CA ILE A 21 1.69 -20.34 6.70
C ILE A 21 0.17 -20.07 6.70
N ILE A 22 -0.42 -19.91 5.53
CA ILE A 22 -1.87 -19.66 5.36
C ILE A 22 -2.67 -20.85 5.87
N ASP A 23 -2.30 -22.06 5.46
CA ASP A 23 -2.99 -23.29 5.89
C ASP A 23 -2.90 -23.46 7.41
N ASN A 24 -1.73 -23.20 8.02
CA ASN A 24 -1.60 -23.22 9.48
C ASN A 24 -2.46 -22.17 10.18
N PHE A 25 -2.58 -20.97 9.58
CA PHE A 25 -3.36 -19.87 10.16
C PHE A 25 -4.88 -20.09 10.09
N TYR A 26 -5.37 -20.68 8.99
CA TYR A 26 -6.79 -20.92 8.75
C TYR A 26 -7.26 -22.34 9.09
N SER A 27 -6.35 -23.26 9.40
CA SER A 27 -6.71 -24.64 9.73
C SER A 27 -7.49 -24.72 11.05
N PRO A 28 -8.71 -25.29 11.05
CA PRO A 28 -9.53 -25.42 12.25
C PRO A 28 -8.95 -26.45 13.25
N THR A 29 -8.01 -27.29 12.83
CA THR A 29 -7.36 -28.31 13.67
C THR A 29 -6.05 -27.83 14.29
N CYS A 30 -5.52 -26.69 13.86
CA CYS A 30 -4.28 -26.13 14.41
C CYS A 30 -4.59 -25.35 15.70
N GLN A 31 -4.25 -25.93 16.86
CA GLN A 31 -4.32 -25.21 18.14
C GLN A 31 -3.12 -24.27 18.28
N LEU A 32 -3.22 -23.11 17.67
CA LEU A 32 -2.23 -22.04 17.82
C LEU A 32 -2.48 -21.27 19.12
N SER A 33 -1.42 -20.93 19.85
CA SER A 33 -1.52 -19.95 20.94
C SER A 33 -1.87 -18.57 20.37
N ILE A 34 -2.42 -17.68 21.21
CA ILE A 34 -2.74 -16.29 20.82
C ILE A 34 -1.49 -15.60 20.26
N GLU A 35 -0.33 -15.80 20.89
CA GLU A 35 0.95 -15.23 20.48
C GLU A 35 1.39 -15.75 19.10
N GLN A 36 1.30 -17.06 18.86
CA GLN A 36 1.67 -17.66 17.57
C GLN A 36 0.75 -17.18 16.45
N ARG A 37 -0.55 -17.06 16.73
CA ARG A 37 -1.51 -16.55 15.76
C ARG A 37 -1.23 -15.09 15.40
N GLN A 38 -0.87 -14.27 16.39
CA GLN A 38 -0.47 -12.88 16.14
C GLN A 38 0.83 -12.79 15.33
N GLN A 39 1.81 -13.66 15.61
CA GLN A 39 3.05 -13.74 14.82
C GLN A 39 2.78 -14.09 13.36
N LEU A 40 1.95 -15.12 13.11
CA LEU A 40 1.58 -15.50 11.74
C LEU A 40 0.81 -14.38 11.03
N ASN A 41 -0.10 -13.70 11.72
CA ASN A 41 -0.82 -12.56 11.15
C ASN A 41 0.15 -11.45 10.71
N ASN A 42 1.11 -11.08 11.58
CA ASN A 42 2.11 -10.07 11.25
C ASN A 42 2.98 -10.48 10.04
N ILE A 43 3.32 -11.77 9.91
CA ILE A 43 4.06 -12.30 8.77
C ILE A 43 3.22 -12.18 7.50
N LEU A 44 1.96 -12.60 7.53
CA LEU A 44 1.04 -12.52 6.39
C LEU A 44 0.80 -11.08 5.95
N GLU A 45 0.56 -10.15 6.90
CA GLU A 45 0.46 -8.72 6.61
C GLU A 45 1.73 -8.20 5.94
N THR A 46 2.91 -8.55 6.47
CA THR A 46 4.18 -8.12 5.89
C THR A 46 4.37 -8.67 4.47
N LEU A 47 3.99 -9.92 4.22
CA LEU A 47 4.07 -10.55 2.89
C LEU A 47 3.11 -9.90 1.89
N GLN A 48 1.90 -9.56 2.33
CA GLN A 48 0.86 -8.92 1.51
C GLN A 48 1.31 -7.57 0.93
N TYR A 49 2.03 -6.76 1.71
CA TYR A 49 2.57 -5.46 1.27
C TYR A 49 4.00 -5.53 0.73
N SER A 50 4.56 -6.73 0.59
CA SER A 50 5.93 -6.91 0.09
C SER A 50 6.02 -6.76 -1.43
N THR A 51 7.22 -6.50 -1.93
CA THR A 51 7.49 -6.52 -3.38
C THR A 51 7.36 -7.92 -3.98
N LEU A 52 7.41 -8.97 -3.16
CA LEU A 52 7.22 -10.36 -3.58
C LEU A 52 5.75 -10.69 -3.83
N ALA A 53 4.81 -9.90 -3.27
CA ALA A 53 3.37 -10.11 -3.40
C ALA A 53 2.93 -10.25 -4.84
N TRP A 54 3.47 -9.44 -5.75
CA TRP A 54 3.18 -9.55 -7.17
C TRP A 54 3.52 -10.93 -7.74
N ASN A 55 4.66 -11.51 -7.35
CA ASN A 55 5.15 -12.76 -7.92
C ASN A 55 4.45 -14.00 -7.33
N PHE A 56 4.21 -14.02 -6.02
CA PHE A 56 3.59 -15.19 -5.40
C PHE A 56 2.06 -15.18 -5.54
N SER A 57 1.41 -14.02 -5.57
CA SER A 57 -0.06 -13.93 -5.60
C SER A 57 -0.67 -14.69 -6.77
N TRP A 58 -0.08 -14.59 -7.97
CA TRP A 58 -0.50 -15.35 -9.14
C TRP A 58 -0.37 -16.87 -8.96
N LYS A 59 0.66 -17.34 -8.24
CA LYS A 59 0.84 -18.76 -7.95
C LYS A 59 -0.17 -19.27 -6.92
N LEU A 60 -0.57 -18.42 -5.96
CA LEU A 60 -1.56 -18.76 -4.96
C LEU A 60 -2.99 -18.84 -5.53
N LEU A 61 -3.24 -18.20 -6.68
CA LEU A 61 -4.52 -18.23 -7.41
C LEU A 61 -4.72 -19.50 -8.26
N ASP A 62 -3.79 -20.46 -8.24
CA ASP A 62 -3.94 -21.71 -8.96
C ASP A 62 -5.16 -22.50 -8.47
N ILE A 63 -5.92 -23.08 -9.40
CA ILE A 63 -7.18 -23.80 -9.12
C ILE A 63 -6.99 -24.99 -8.18
N ASN A 64 -5.77 -25.54 -8.09
CA ASN A 64 -5.46 -26.67 -7.23
C ASN A 64 -5.19 -26.28 -5.76
N LYS A 65 -5.17 -24.98 -5.44
CA LYS A 65 -4.93 -24.45 -4.08
C LYS A 65 -6.21 -24.38 -3.26
N SER A 66 -6.06 -24.33 -1.93
CA SER A 66 -7.19 -24.18 -1.02
C SER A 66 -7.88 -22.81 -1.20
N GLY A 67 -9.18 -22.72 -0.89
CA GLY A 67 -9.92 -21.46 -1.00
C GLY A 67 -9.31 -20.31 -0.18
N SER A 68 -8.77 -20.62 1.00
CA SER A 68 -8.08 -19.63 1.86
C SER A 68 -6.78 -19.11 1.22
N VAL A 69 -6.03 -19.98 0.55
CA VAL A 69 -4.79 -19.63 -0.15
C VAL A 69 -5.08 -18.77 -1.39
N GLN A 70 -6.09 -19.16 -2.19
CA GLN A 70 -6.56 -18.37 -3.32
C GLN A 70 -7.06 -16.99 -2.88
N PHE A 71 -7.83 -16.94 -1.79
CA PHE A 71 -8.32 -15.69 -1.23
C PHE A 71 -7.17 -14.76 -0.82
N PHE A 72 -6.18 -15.27 -0.08
CA PHE A 72 -5.00 -14.47 0.27
C PHE A 72 -4.23 -14.00 -0.96
N GLY A 73 -4.07 -14.86 -1.98
CA GLY A 73 -3.47 -14.49 -3.25
C GLY A 73 -4.20 -13.32 -3.94
N ALA A 74 -5.53 -13.38 -4.00
CA ALA A 74 -6.36 -12.32 -4.57
C ALA A 74 -6.21 -10.99 -3.81
N VAL A 75 -6.26 -11.04 -2.47
CA VAL A 75 -6.12 -9.87 -1.61
C VAL A 75 -4.72 -9.25 -1.74
N ALA A 76 -3.67 -10.08 -1.71
CA ALA A 76 -2.29 -9.62 -1.89
C ALA A 76 -2.06 -8.98 -3.26
N LEU A 77 -2.66 -9.51 -4.32
CA LEU A 77 -2.58 -8.92 -5.65
C LEU A 77 -3.27 -7.55 -5.70
N TYR A 78 -4.50 -7.47 -5.17
CA TYR A 78 -5.27 -6.22 -5.13
C TYR A 78 -4.50 -5.11 -4.40
N ASP A 79 -3.96 -5.41 -3.23
CA ASP A 79 -3.24 -4.42 -2.44
C ASP A 79 -1.91 -3.99 -3.05
N ASN A 80 -1.20 -4.92 -3.67
CA ASN A 80 0.01 -4.59 -4.40
C ASN A 80 -0.27 -3.64 -5.58
N GLN A 81 -1.37 -3.85 -6.31
CA GLN A 81 -1.78 -2.95 -7.41
C GLN A 81 -2.08 -1.54 -6.91
N ILE A 82 -2.85 -1.40 -5.83
CA ILE A 82 -3.15 -0.09 -5.22
C ILE A 82 -1.88 0.62 -4.80
N GLN A 83 -0.97 -0.09 -4.14
CA GLN A 83 0.30 0.48 -3.68
C GLN A 83 1.20 0.92 -4.84
N GLN A 84 1.30 0.12 -5.91
CA GLN A 84 2.05 0.50 -7.11
C GLN A 84 1.46 1.74 -7.78
N LEU A 85 0.13 1.80 -7.92
CA LEU A 85 -0.55 2.95 -8.51
C LEU A 85 -0.33 4.21 -7.68
N PHE A 86 -0.44 4.10 -6.35
CA PHE A 86 -0.17 5.21 -5.43
C PHE A 86 1.26 5.75 -5.61
N GLN A 87 2.26 4.87 -5.62
CA GLN A 87 3.65 5.27 -5.81
C GLN A 87 3.89 5.94 -7.18
N GLN A 88 3.30 5.41 -8.24
CA GLN A 88 3.40 5.99 -9.58
C GLN A 88 2.77 7.38 -9.65
N LEU A 89 1.58 7.58 -9.07
CA LEU A 89 0.90 8.87 -9.03
C LEU A 89 1.74 9.92 -8.30
N ILE A 90 2.33 9.55 -7.15
CA ILE A 90 3.25 10.41 -6.40
C ILE A 90 4.46 10.80 -7.25
N GLN A 91 5.13 9.83 -7.89
CA GLN A 91 6.30 10.11 -8.74
C GLN A 91 5.95 11.05 -9.91
N ARG A 92 4.79 10.83 -10.55
CA ARG A 92 4.32 11.69 -11.64
C ARG A 92 3.96 13.08 -11.15
N LEU A 93 3.35 13.22 -9.97
CA LEU A 93 3.08 14.53 -9.37
C LEU A 93 4.37 15.31 -9.13
N ILE A 94 5.40 14.66 -8.57
CA ILE A 94 6.72 15.28 -8.34
C ILE A 94 7.36 15.69 -9.68
N PHE A 95 7.24 14.88 -10.71
CA PHE A 95 7.74 15.23 -12.04
C PHE A 95 7.00 16.42 -12.65
N TYR A 96 5.67 16.43 -12.64
CA TYR A 96 4.89 17.49 -13.29
C TYR A 96 4.94 18.83 -12.55
N ILE A 97 5.19 18.80 -11.23
CA ILE A 97 5.42 20.03 -10.48
C ILE A 97 6.77 20.68 -10.78
N SER A 98 7.81 19.88 -11.11
CA SER A 98 9.12 20.43 -11.49
C SER A 98 9.07 21.17 -12.82
N ILE A 99 8.25 20.69 -13.76
CA ILE A 99 8.02 21.33 -15.06
C ILE A 99 6.81 22.29 -15.08
N HIS A 100 6.22 22.59 -13.93
CA HIS A 100 5.15 23.60 -13.75
C HIS A 100 3.87 23.37 -14.58
N SER A 101 3.48 22.12 -14.84
CA SER A 101 2.28 21.82 -15.64
C SER A 101 0.99 21.80 -14.81
N LYS A 102 0.42 22.98 -14.54
CA LYS A 102 -0.73 23.16 -13.63
C LYS A 102 -1.92 22.25 -13.94
N GLN A 103 -2.33 22.11 -15.21
CA GLN A 103 -3.49 21.31 -15.58
C GLN A 103 -3.27 19.81 -15.31
N ILE A 104 -2.06 19.32 -15.56
CA ILE A 104 -1.71 17.91 -15.34
C ILE A 104 -1.62 17.63 -13.84
N ILE A 105 -1.01 18.54 -13.06
CA ILE A 105 -0.93 18.42 -11.60
C ILE A 105 -2.33 18.27 -11.00
N ILE A 106 -3.27 19.15 -11.36
CA ILE A 106 -4.65 19.09 -10.85
C ILE A 106 -5.28 17.73 -11.16
N LYS A 107 -5.17 17.23 -12.39
CA LYS A 107 -5.76 15.93 -12.76
C LYS A 107 -5.10 14.75 -12.05
N LEU A 108 -3.79 14.78 -11.87
CA LEU A 108 -3.08 13.75 -11.09
C LEU A 108 -3.43 13.81 -9.60
N THR A 109 -3.66 15.01 -9.05
CA THR A 109 -4.14 15.17 -7.68
C THR A 109 -5.53 14.58 -7.51
N VAL A 110 -6.49 14.89 -8.39
CA VAL A 110 -7.84 14.29 -8.36
C VAL A 110 -7.78 12.76 -8.47
N ALA A 111 -6.94 12.22 -9.35
CA ALA A 111 -6.75 10.77 -9.48
C ALA A 111 -6.17 10.14 -8.20
N LEU A 112 -5.24 10.83 -7.54
CA LEU A 112 -4.70 10.42 -6.25
C LEU A 112 -5.77 10.46 -5.16
N ASP A 113 -6.59 11.51 -5.11
CA ASP A 113 -7.66 11.65 -4.12
C ASP A 113 -8.72 10.54 -4.27
N HIS A 114 -9.09 10.19 -5.50
CA HIS A 114 -9.95 9.02 -5.76
C HIS A 114 -9.33 7.73 -5.22
N LEU A 115 -8.03 7.51 -5.44
CA LEU A 115 -7.34 6.32 -4.93
C LEU A 115 -7.26 6.33 -3.39
N ILE A 116 -7.07 7.49 -2.78
CA ILE A 116 -7.07 7.68 -1.32
C ILE A 116 -8.44 7.32 -0.75
N LEU A 117 -9.52 7.77 -1.38
CA LEU A 117 -10.89 7.44 -0.97
C LEU A 117 -11.16 5.95 -1.02
N HIS A 118 -10.67 5.24 -2.04
CA HIS A 118 -10.76 3.78 -2.09
C HIS A 118 -9.98 3.05 -0.99
N MET A 119 -9.05 3.72 -0.31
CA MET A 119 -8.29 3.17 0.82
C MET A 119 -8.88 3.54 2.20
N ILE A 120 -9.83 4.49 2.26
CA ILE A 120 -10.57 4.86 3.47
C ILE A 120 -11.86 4.01 3.49
N PRO A 121 -12.18 3.21 4.54
CA PRO A 121 -11.79 3.38 5.94
C PRO A 121 -10.79 2.35 6.50
N ASP A 122 -10.64 1.18 5.86
CA ASP A 122 -9.99 0.02 6.48
C ASP A 122 -8.45 0.09 6.49
N LYS A 123 -7.84 0.87 5.59
CA LYS A 123 -6.39 0.85 5.32
C LYS A 123 -5.67 2.17 5.60
N TRP A 124 -6.41 3.24 5.89
CA TRP A 124 -5.87 4.60 5.96
C TRP A 124 -6.04 5.23 7.37
N ASN A 125 -5.68 4.51 8.44
CA ASN A 125 -5.53 5.14 9.76
C ASN A 125 -4.32 6.10 9.73
N ASN A 126 -4.55 7.40 9.97
CA ASN A 126 -3.58 8.50 9.89
C ASN A 126 -3.06 8.90 8.50
N GLY A 127 -3.66 8.46 7.40
CA GLY A 127 -2.95 8.63 6.13
C GLY A 127 -2.88 10.10 5.61
N ILE A 128 -3.68 11.04 6.12
CA ILE A 128 -3.41 12.49 5.89
C ILE A 128 -2.02 12.86 6.44
N THR A 129 -1.72 12.41 7.66
CA THR A 129 -0.39 12.56 8.27
C THR A 129 0.68 11.85 7.45
N SER A 130 0.37 10.69 6.87
CA SER A 130 1.29 9.98 5.95
C SER A 130 1.56 10.78 4.67
N ILE A 131 0.55 11.40 4.07
CA ILE A 131 0.71 12.29 2.90
C ILE A 131 1.59 13.49 3.25
N ILE A 132 1.29 14.16 4.36
CA ILE A 132 2.07 15.31 4.83
C ILE A 132 3.53 14.87 5.01
N ASN A 133 3.78 13.74 5.68
CA ASN A 133 5.14 13.22 5.87
C ASN A 133 5.81 12.85 4.54
N LEU A 134 5.07 12.30 3.58
CA LEU A 134 5.61 11.87 2.29
C LEU A 134 6.23 13.05 1.51
N PHE A 135 5.59 14.22 1.55
CA PHE A 135 6.08 15.41 0.86
C PHE A 135 7.01 16.28 1.72
N THR A 136 6.80 16.36 3.04
CA THR A 136 7.64 17.17 3.95
C THR A 136 8.97 16.50 4.33
N LYS A 137 9.00 15.17 4.42
CA LYS A 137 10.19 14.36 4.72
C LYS A 137 10.70 13.60 3.50
N SER A 138 10.34 14.09 2.30
CA SER A 138 10.76 13.46 1.06
C SER A 138 12.28 13.46 0.94
N GLN A 139 12.85 12.33 0.54
CA GLN A 139 14.28 12.22 0.18
C GLN A 139 14.52 12.61 -1.29
N ASN A 140 13.48 13.05 -2.00
CA ASN A 140 13.60 13.48 -3.38
C ASN A 140 14.36 14.82 -3.47
N GLU A 141 15.48 14.84 -4.20
CA GLU A 141 16.36 16.02 -4.33
C GLU A 141 15.61 17.28 -4.76
N PHE A 142 14.65 17.16 -5.68
CA PHE A 142 13.87 18.29 -6.15
C PHE A 142 13.00 18.88 -5.03
N LEU A 143 12.33 18.05 -4.23
CA LEU A 143 11.51 18.51 -3.11
C LEU A 143 12.33 19.05 -1.94
N ILE A 144 13.57 18.58 -1.77
CA ILE A 144 14.51 19.12 -0.78
C ILE A 144 14.94 20.54 -1.17
N GLN A 145 15.22 20.76 -2.47
CA GLN A 145 15.60 22.08 -2.99
C GLN A 145 14.41 23.05 -3.08
N HIS A 146 13.21 22.51 -3.26
CA HIS A 146 11.97 23.26 -3.47
C HIS A 146 10.83 22.80 -2.55
N PRO A 147 10.95 22.97 -1.21
CA PRO A 147 9.97 22.48 -0.26
C PRO A 147 8.59 23.12 -0.45
N GLU A 148 8.53 24.36 -0.97
CA GLU A 148 7.28 25.04 -1.32
C GLU A 148 6.44 24.27 -2.34
N LYS A 149 7.07 23.50 -3.23
CA LYS A 149 6.37 22.65 -4.20
C LYS A 149 5.72 21.45 -3.51
N GLY A 150 6.40 20.85 -2.55
CA GLY A 150 5.84 19.79 -1.70
C GLY A 150 4.60 20.29 -0.93
N HIS A 151 4.69 21.48 -0.33
CA HIS A 151 3.55 22.13 0.33
C HIS A 151 2.39 22.40 -0.62
N LEU A 152 2.67 22.80 -1.87
CA LEU A 152 1.64 23.04 -2.88
C LEU A 152 0.88 21.75 -3.23
N ILE A 153 1.57 20.61 -3.35
CA ILE A 153 0.92 19.31 -3.58
C ILE A 153 0.04 18.95 -2.38
N ILE A 154 0.55 19.10 -1.15
CA ILE A 154 -0.22 18.84 0.07
C ILE A 154 -1.48 19.72 0.08
N LEU A 155 -1.36 21.01 -0.20
CA LEU A 155 -2.50 21.93 -0.22
C LEU A 155 -3.53 21.54 -1.30
N ASN A 156 -3.08 21.14 -2.49
CA ASN A 156 -4.00 20.69 -3.54
C ASN A 156 -4.78 19.45 -3.10
N ILE A 157 -4.10 18.45 -2.53
CA ILE A 157 -4.74 17.23 -1.98
C ILE A 157 -5.75 17.61 -0.90
N LEU A 158 -5.34 18.42 0.08
CA LEU A 158 -6.22 18.81 1.21
C LEU A 158 -7.40 19.69 0.78
N THR A 159 -7.32 20.35 -0.37
CA THR A 159 -8.41 21.16 -0.92
C THR A 159 -9.40 20.29 -1.69
N ILE A 160 -8.91 19.35 -2.50
CA ILE A 160 -9.74 18.51 -3.38
C ILE A 160 -10.36 17.35 -2.60
N LEU A 161 -9.63 16.73 -1.67
CA LEU A 161 -10.09 15.56 -0.93
C LEU A 161 -11.46 15.78 -0.25
N PRO A 162 -11.73 16.90 0.47
CA PRO A 162 -13.06 17.15 1.04
C PRO A 162 -14.17 17.30 0.00
N GLU A 163 -13.87 17.86 -1.18
CA GLU A 163 -14.82 18.00 -2.29
C GLU A 163 -15.23 16.62 -2.83
N GLU A 164 -14.24 15.73 -2.99
CA GLU A 164 -14.44 14.36 -3.48
C GLU A 164 -15.14 13.47 -2.45
N VAL A 165 -14.85 13.64 -1.15
CA VAL A 165 -15.61 13.00 -0.05
C VAL A 165 -17.10 13.29 -0.19
N GLY A 166 -17.46 14.56 -0.41
CA GLY A 166 -18.85 14.97 -0.57
C GLY A 166 -19.56 14.27 -1.74
N CYS A 167 -18.85 14.03 -2.85
CA CYS A 167 -19.40 13.31 -4.01
C CYS A 167 -19.41 11.79 -3.82
N PHE A 168 -18.40 11.24 -3.14
CA PHE A 168 -18.23 9.80 -2.93
C PHE A 168 -19.32 9.21 -2.01
N PHE A 169 -19.72 9.93 -0.97
CA PHE A 169 -20.76 9.48 -0.03
C PHE A 169 -22.21 9.75 -0.47
N LEU A 170 -22.41 10.31 -1.68
CA LEU A 170 -23.74 10.49 -2.28
C LEU A 170 -24.20 9.29 -3.14
N PHE A 171 -23.38 8.24 -3.23
CA PHE A 171 -23.69 6.95 -3.86
C PHE A 171 -23.64 5.82 -2.83
#